data_AF-A0A7T0G1W8-F1
#
_entry.id   AF-A0A7T0G1W8-F1
#
_cell.length_a   1.000
_cell.length_b   1.000
_cell.length_c   1.000
_cell.angle_alpha   90.00
_cell.angle_beta   90.00
_cell.angle_gamma   90.00
#
_symmetry.space_group_name_H-M   'P 1'
#
loop_
_entity.id
_entity.type
_entity.pdbx_description
1 polymer ?
#
loop_
_entity_poly.entity_id
_entity_poly.type
_entity_poly.pdbx_seq_one_letter_code
_entity_poly.pdbx_strand_id
1 'polypeptide(L)'
;MAETNSSENKNAEPVEGEYICQCFQVTDTTIKAHIRSKNLDSIEGITEACGAGGGCQSCHMLLELFLDEHHKRGTFAENKPPEEKKKGFFSKLFSRT
;
A
#
# COMPACT_ATOMS: atom_id res chain seq x y z
N MET A 1 -45.58 19.23 16.94
CA MET A 1 -44.48 18.54 16.23
C MET A 1 -43.18 18.98 16.88
N ALA A 2 -42.43 18.07 17.50
CA ALA A 2 -41.11 18.38 18.05
C ALA A 2 -40.06 17.97 17.02
N GLU A 3 -39.32 18.96 16.50
CA GLU A 3 -38.20 18.77 15.60
C GLU A 3 -37.00 18.34 16.43
N THR A 4 -36.65 17.05 16.40
CA THR A 4 -35.42 16.57 17.01
C THR A 4 -34.29 16.68 15.99
N ASN A 5 -33.40 17.62 16.28
CA ASN A 5 -32.11 17.88 15.66
C ASN A 5 -31.35 16.61 15.24
N SER A 6 -31.15 16.43 13.93
CA SER A 6 -30.19 15.48 13.37
C SER A 6 -28.85 16.20 13.18
N SER A 7 -28.06 16.27 14.25
CA SER A 7 -26.65 16.69 14.17
C SER A 7 -25.79 15.43 14.10
N GLU A 8 -25.66 14.88 12.89
CA GLU A 8 -24.70 13.80 12.61
C GLU A 8 -23.27 14.33 12.76
N ASN A 9 -22.66 13.95 13.88
CA ASN A 9 -21.26 14.20 14.19
C ASN A 9 -20.35 13.37 13.27
N LYS A 10 -19.90 13.95 12.16
CA LYS A 10 -18.94 13.33 11.22
C LYS A 10 -17.50 13.69 11.61
N ASN A 11 -16.99 13.07 12.67
CA ASN A 11 -15.54 12.93 12.83
C ASN A 11 -15.09 11.70 12.05
N ALA A 12 -14.89 11.85 10.74
CA ALA A 12 -14.23 10.84 9.93
C ALA A 12 -12.74 11.17 9.92
N GLU A 13 -11.94 10.37 10.62
CA GLU A 13 -10.48 10.38 10.45
C GLU A 13 -10.14 10.17 8.96
N PRO A 14 -9.05 10.78 8.45
CA PRO A 14 -8.68 10.64 7.04
C PRO A 14 -8.34 9.18 6.74
N VAL A 15 -9.19 8.51 5.98
CA VAL A 15 -8.87 7.20 5.41
C VAL A 15 -7.75 7.44 4.38
N GLU A 16 -6.55 6.94 4.68
CA GLU A 16 -5.41 7.08 3.76
C GLU A 16 -5.60 6.15 2.55
N GLY A 17 -5.71 6.74 1.36
CA GLY A 17 -5.75 6.01 0.07
C GLY A 17 -7.08 6.10 -0.67
N GLU A 18 -7.09 5.60 -1.91
CA GLU A 18 -8.27 5.59 -2.78
C GLU A 18 -8.99 4.25 -2.69
N TYR A 19 -10.33 4.25 -2.64
CA TYR A 19 -11.13 3.02 -2.67
C TYR A 19 -11.08 2.35 -4.04
N ILE A 20 -10.29 1.28 -4.15
CA ILE A 20 -10.15 0.50 -5.39
C ILE A 20 -11.27 -0.53 -5.52
N CYS A 21 -11.62 -1.20 -4.42
CA CYS A 21 -12.74 -2.13 -4.41
C CYS A 21 -13.96 -1.50 -3.75
N GLN A 22 -14.90 -1.01 -4.55
CA GLN A 22 -16.12 -0.37 -4.04
C GLN A 22 -17.07 -1.36 -3.34
N CYS A 23 -17.08 -2.64 -3.73
CA CYS A 23 -17.93 -3.66 -3.10
C CYS A 23 -17.59 -3.91 -1.63
N PHE A 24 -16.29 -4.00 -1.33
CA PHE A 24 -15.79 -4.33 0.00
C PHE A 24 -15.14 -3.13 0.70
N GLN A 25 -15.22 -1.94 0.09
CA GLN A 25 -14.63 -0.70 0.58
C GLN A 25 -13.15 -0.84 0.95
N VAL A 26 -12.36 -1.44 0.06
CA VAL A 26 -10.92 -1.67 0.28
C VAL A 26 -10.10 -0.65 -0.50
N THR A 27 -9.17 0.02 0.18
CA THR A 27 -8.29 1.03 -0.38
C THR A 27 -7.06 0.45 -1.07
N ASP A 28 -6.43 1.22 -1.95
CA ASP A 28 -5.17 0.86 -2.60
C ASP A 28 -4.04 0.63 -1.59
N THR A 29 -3.97 1.45 -0.54
CA THR A 29 -3.01 1.32 0.57
C THR A 29 -3.14 -0.03 1.26
N THR A 30 -4.37 -0.45 1.58
CA THR A 30 -4.67 -1.74 2.21
C THR A 30 -4.30 -2.90 1.30
N ILE A 31 -4.68 -2.84 0.02
CA ILE A 31 -4.37 -3.90 -0.97
C ILE A 31 -2.86 -4.06 -1.13
N LYS A 32 -2.13 -2.97 -1.38
CA LYS A 32 -0.67 -2.99 -1.56
C LYS A 32 0.05 -3.49 -0.30
N ALA A 33 -0.44 -3.13 0.89
CA ALA A 33 0.10 -3.63 2.15
C ALA A 33 -0.06 -5.15 2.29
N HIS A 34 -1.21 -5.71 1.92
CA HIS A 34 -1.43 -7.16 1.92
C HIS A 34 -0.57 -7.88 0.87
N ILE A 35 -0.48 -7.34 -0.35
CA ILE A 35 0.39 -7.89 -1.41
C ILE A 35 1.83 -7.96 -0.91
N ARG A 36 2.36 -6.87 -0.33
CA ARG A 36 3.75 -6.83 0.18
C ARG A 36 3.96 -7.74 1.39
N SER A 37 3.07 -7.71 2.37
CA SER A 37 3.27 -8.42 3.66
C SER A 37 3.14 -9.93 3.52
N LYS A 38 2.26 -10.41 2.64
CA LYS A 38 2.03 -11.84 2.41
C LYS A 38 2.69 -12.36 1.13
N ASN A 39 3.38 -11.50 0.39
CA ASN A 39 3.96 -11.81 -0.92
C ASN A 39 2.93 -12.46 -1.87
N LEU A 40 1.77 -11.82 -2.00
CA LEU A 40 0.68 -12.33 -2.85
C LEU A 40 1.05 -12.17 -4.32
N ASP A 41 0.68 -13.17 -5.11
CA ASP A 41 0.98 -13.26 -6.54
C ASP A 41 -0.26 -13.42 -7.43
N SER A 42 -1.45 -13.42 -6.82
CA SER A 42 -2.73 -13.70 -7.49
C SER A 42 -3.88 -12.89 -6.89
N ILE A 43 -4.91 -12.64 -7.71
CA ILE A 43 -6.15 -11.97 -7.28
C ILE A 43 -6.90 -12.81 -6.24
N GLU A 44 -6.84 -14.14 -6.37
CA GLU A 44 -7.41 -15.06 -5.38
C GLU A 44 -6.74 -14.86 -4.01
N GLY A 45 -5.40 -14.78 -3.97
CA GLY A 45 -4.68 -14.44 -2.74
C GLY A 45 -5.04 -13.06 -2.17
N ILE A 46 -5.27 -12.05 -3.02
CA ILE A 46 -5.76 -10.73 -2.57
C ILE A 46 -7.17 -10.84 -1.97
N THR A 47 -8.04 -11.62 -2.61
CA THR A 47 -9.42 -11.85 -2.16
C THR A 47 -9.44 -12.55 -0.82
N GLU A 48 -8.61 -13.58 -0.63
CA GLU A 48 -8.45 -14.25 0.67
C GLU A 48 -7.86 -13.31 1.74
N ALA A 49 -6.97 -12.40 1.34
CA ALA A 49 -6.29 -11.52 2.28
C ALA A 49 -7.16 -10.37 2.78
N CYS A 50 -8.01 -9.79 1.94
CA CYS A 50 -8.78 -8.59 2.27
C CYS A 50 -10.16 -8.47 1.58
N GLY A 51 -10.61 -9.50 0.86
CA GLY A 51 -11.90 -9.53 0.15
C GLY A 51 -11.94 -8.79 -1.19
N ALA A 52 -10.97 -7.91 -1.47
CA ALA A 52 -10.91 -7.19 -2.73
C ALA A 52 -10.79 -8.17 -3.92
N GLY A 53 -11.66 -8.00 -4.92
CA GLY A 53 -11.73 -8.88 -6.08
C GLY A 53 -12.82 -9.97 -6.01
N GLY A 54 -13.41 -10.26 -4.84
CA GLY A 54 -14.42 -11.31 -4.70
C GLY A 54 -15.85 -10.94 -5.13
N GLY A 55 -16.08 -9.70 -5.59
CA GLY A 55 -17.40 -9.10 -5.81
C GLY A 55 -17.76 -8.99 -7.28
N CYS A 56 -18.07 -7.77 -7.75
CA CYS A 56 -18.38 -7.52 -9.16
C CYS A 56 -17.16 -7.54 -10.10
N GLN A 57 -15.96 -7.75 -9.56
CA GLN A 57 -14.69 -7.91 -10.29
C GLN A 57 -14.25 -6.70 -11.14
N SER A 58 -14.95 -5.57 -11.08
CA SER A 58 -14.58 -4.34 -11.81
C SER A 58 -13.19 -3.78 -11.45
N CYS A 59 -12.67 -4.12 -10.27
CA CYS A 59 -11.35 -3.72 -9.80
C CYS A 59 -10.21 -4.65 -10.26
N HIS A 60 -10.49 -5.79 -10.90
CA HIS A 60 -9.47 -6.80 -11.23
C HIS A 60 -8.32 -6.24 -12.06
N MET A 61 -8.59 -5.37 -13.04
CA MET A 61 -7.53 -4.70 -13.83
C MET A 61 -6.53 -3.93 -12.96
N LEU A 62 -7.00 -3.24 -11.91
CA LEU A 62 -6.12 -2.52 -10.99
C LEU A 62 -5.39 -3.47 -10.04
N LEU A 63 -6.03 -4.58 -9.63
CA LEU A 63 -5.38 -5.61 -8.83
C LEU A 63 -4.24 -6.29 -9.59
N GLU A 64 -4.45 -6.61 -10.88
CA GLU A 64 -3.41 -7.15 -11.77
C GLU A 64 -2.25 -6.17 -11.89
N LEU A 65 -2.52 -4.87 -12.03
CA LEU A 65 -1.47 -3.85 -12.08
C LEU A 65 -0.65 -3.82 -10.77
N PHE A 66 -1.28 -3.93 -9.61
CA PHE A 66 -0.56 -3.96 -8.33
C PHE A 66 0.29 -5.23 -8.15
N LEU A 67 -0.21 -6.38 -8.61
CA LEU A 67 0.55 -7.64 -8.62
C LEU A 67 1.74 -7.58 -9.58
N ASP A 68 1.52 -7.09 -10.79
CA ASP A 68 2.57 -6.90 -11.79
C ASP A 68 3.62 -5.88 -11.31
N GLU A 69 3.19 -4.78 -10.70
CA GLU A 69 4.07 -3.81 -10.03
C GLU A 69 4.88 -4.50 -8.93
N HIS A 70 4.28 -5.34 -8.09
CA HIS A 70 4.97 -6.10 -7.05
C HIS A 70 5.99 -7.09 -7.61
N HIS A 71 5.66 -7.80 -8.69
CA HIS A 71 6.52 -8.81 -9.33
C HIS A 71 7.67 -8.20 -10.13
N LYS A 72 7.42 -7.11 -10.86
CA LYS A 72 8.47 -6.33 -11.55
C LYS A 72 9.44 -5.72 -10.55
N ARG A 73 8.99 -5.52 -9.32
CA ARG A 73 9.78 -4.94 -8.25
C ARG A 73 10.56 -5.97 -7.41
N GLY A 74 11.20 -6.93 -8.09
CA GLY A 74 12.62 -7.20 -7.78
C GLY A 74 13.51 -5.93 -7.85
N THR A 75 12.95 -4.82 -8.33
CA THR A 75 13.43 -3.44 -8.24
C THR A 75 12.33 -2.48 -7.76
N PHE A 76 11.88 -2.58 -6.50
CA PHE A 76 11.22 -1.43 -5.86
C PHE A 76 12.31 -0.36 -5.78
N ALA A 77 12.29 0.64 -6.66
CA ALA A 77 12.90 1.93 -6.38
C ALA A 77 12.23 2.47 -5.12
N GLU A 78 12.83 2.10 -3.99
CA GLU A 78 12.51 2.59 -2.69
C GLU A 78 12.83 4.09 -2.69
N ASN A 79 11.80 4.93 -2.71
CA ASN A 79 11.92 6.29 -2.19
C ASN A 79 12.08 6.20 -0.66
N LYS A 80 13.14 5.54 -0.17
CA LYS A 80 13.73 5.93 1.11
C LYS A 80 14.47 7.24 0.85
N PRO A 81 14.43 8.21 1.78
CA PRO A 81 15.43 9.27 1.80
C PRO A 81 16.81 8.60 1.71
N PRO A 82 17.75 9.12 0.89
CA PRO A 82 19.03 8.48 0.68
C PRO A 82 19.68 8.20 2.03
N GLU A 83 19.79 6.92 2.37
CA GLU A 83 20.56 6.46 3.51
C GLU A 83 21.99 6.93 3.28
N GLU A 84 22.37 7.95 4.05
CA GLU A 84 23.63 8.66 3.95
C GLU A 84 24.76 7.67 4.26
N LYS A 85 25.40 7.15 3.22
CA LYS A 85 26.64 6.38 3.36
C LYS A 85 27.68 7.30 3.98
N LYS A 86 27.84 7.24 5.31
CA LYS A 86 28.93 7.87 6.04
C LYS A 86 30.26 7.30 5.56
N LYS A 87 30.83 7.92 4.52
CA LYS A 87 32.24 7.78 4.15
C LYS A 87 33.06 8.35 5.29
N GLY A 88 33.54 7.48 6.18
CA GLY A 88 34.27 7.96 7.34
C GLY A 88 34.95 6.86 8.14
N PHE A 89 35.74 5.99 7.49
CA PHE A 89 36.72 5.21 8.25
C PHE A 89 37.97 4.76 7.47
N PHE A 90 37.89 4.63 6.14
CA PHE A 90 39.05 4.19 5.34
C PHE A 90 39.93 5.32 4.79
N SER A 91 39.61 6.59 5.08
CA SER A 91 40.53 7.71 4.80
C SER A 91 41.70 7.80 5.78
N LYS A 92 41.71 6.99 6.85
CA LYS A 92 42.80 6.95 7.83
C LYS A 92 43.91 5.93 7.51
N LEU A 93 43.79 5.15 6.43
CA LEU A 93 44.82 4.16 6.05
C LEU A 93 45.88 4.71 5.07
N PHE A 94 45.76 5.95 4.61
CA PHE A 94 46.68 6.56 3.62
C PHE A 94 47.55 7.70 4.18
N SER A 95 47.80 7.76 5.49
CA SER A 95 48.56 8.86 6.11
C SER A 95 49.63 8.44 7.11
N ARG A 96 50.24 7.25 6.95
CA ARG A 96 51.42 6.91 7.76
C ARG A 96 52.42 5.96 7.09
N THR A 97 53.16 6.50 6.13
CA THR A 97 54.58 6.25 5.78
C THR A 97 54.94 7.22 4.66
#